data_AF-A0A7X7PWH7-F1
#
_entry.id   AF-A0A7X7PWH7-F1
#
_cell.length_a   1.000
_cell.length_b   1.000
_cell.length_c   1.000
_cell.angle_alpha   90.00
_cell.angle_beta   90.00
_cell.angle_gamma   90.00
#
_symmetry.space_group_name_H-M   'P 1'
#
loop_
_entity.id
_entity.type
_entity.pdbx_description
1 polymer ?
#
loop_
_entity_poly.entity_id
_entity_poly.type
_entity_poly.pdbx_seq_one_letter_code
_entity_poly.pdbx_strand_id
1 'polypeptide(L)'
;MITITTGQLEHWLAQYLWPFVRIGACFMVVPVFGAQFVPARVRLLFAAAVTLIVAPLLPPPDVPTFSAAGLVVTFHQVIIGVATGFALQIIFDALAMGGQLLSNTMGLSFAFNVDPMRGASTPVLGQLYMLLVTLTFLALNGHLVLIESLAQGFFT
;
A
#
# COMPACT_ATOMS: atom_id res chain seq x y z
N MET A 1 19.45 37.80 1.94
CA MET A 1 19.08 36.92 3.07
C MET A 1 17.81 36.20 2.65
N ILE A 2 17.81 34.86 2.57
CA ILE A 2 16.61 34.11 2.19
C ILE A 2 15.64 34.18 3.38
N THR A 3 14.56 34.96 3.27
CA THR A 3 13.51 35.05 4.28
C THR A 3 12.47 33.95 4.02
N ILE A 4 12.59 32.82 4.71
CA ILE A 4 11.57 31.76 4.68
C ILE A 4 10.37 32.23 5.50
N THR A 5 9.21 32.36 4.85
CA THR A 5 7.96 32.69 5.53
C THR A 5 7.29 31.42 6.06
N THR A 6 6.51 31.53 7.13
CA THR A 6 5.78 30.40 7.72
C THR A 6 4.82 29.75 6.73
N GLY A 7 4.13 30.54 5.91
CA GLY A 7 3.22 30.03 4.87
C GLY A 7 3.93 29.21 3.78
N GLN A 8 5.18 29.55 3.45
CA GLN A 8 5.97 28.77 2.49
C GLN A 8 6.36 27.40 3.06
N LEU A 9 6.66 27.34 4.36
CA LEU A 9 7.00 26.09 5.05
C LEU A 9 5.77 25.19 5.20
N GLU A 10 4.60 25.76 5.50
CA GLU A 10 3.33 25.03 5.54
C GLU A 10 2.94 24.46 4.17
N HIS A 11 3.15 25.21 3.09
CA HIS A 11 2.87 24.75 1.74
C HIS A 11 3.76 23.57 1.34
N TRP A 12 5.07 23.65 1.61
CA TRP A 12 5.97 22.52 1.39
C TRP A 12 5.59 21.32 2.24
N LEU A 13 5.25 21.53 3.51
CA LEU A 13 4.79 20.45 4.37
C LEU A 13 3.53 19.77 3.79
N ALA A 14 2.54 20.55 3.34
CA ALA A 14 1.31 20.04 2.73
C ALA A 14 1.59 19.14 1.52
N GLN A 15 2.49 19.60 0.65
CA GLN A 15 2.82 18.95 -0.62
C GLN A 15 3.38 17.54 -0.41
N TYR A 16 4.16 17.31 0.65
CA TYR A 16 4.73 15.98 0.95
C TYR A 16 3.88 15.18 1.95
N LEU A 17 3.20 15.83 2.88
CA LEU A 17 2.47 15.16 3.97
C LEU A 17 1.31 14.30 3.44
N TRP A 18 0.44 14.84 2.59
CA TRP A 18 -0.75 14.11 2.15
C TRP A 18 -0.44 12.94 1.21
N PRO A 19 0.47 13.07 0.23
CA PRO A 19 0.89 11.92 -0.56
C PRO A 19 1.59 10.86 0.29
N PHE A 20 2.39 11.28 1.29
CA PHE A 20 3.00 10.35 2.23
C PHE A 20 1.96 9.57 3.04
N VAL A 21 0.94 10.25 3.56
CA VAL A 21 -0.15 9.62 4.32
C VAL A 21 -0.91 8.62 3.45
N ARG A 22 -1.28 8.97 2.22
CA ARG A 22 -2.00 8.05 1.30
C ARG A 22 -1.15 6.83 0.93
N ILE A 23 0.08 7.05 0.47
CA ILE A 23 0.99 5.98 0.03
C ILE A 23 1.37 5.08 1.22
N GLY A 24 1.70 5.69 2.35
CA GLY A 24 2.02 4.98 3.59
C GLY A 24 0.84 4.11 4.06
N ALA A 25 -0.38 4.66 4.08
CA ALA A 25 -1.58 3.90 4.44
C ALA A 25 -1.82 2.71 3.49
N CYS A 26 -1.64 2.91 2.18
CA CYS A 26 -1.77 1.83 1.20
C CYS A 26 -0.74 0.71 1.40
N PHE A 27 0.54 1.07 1.55
CA PHE A 27 1.62 0.09 1.74
C PHE A 27 1.51 -0.67 3.06
N MET A 28 0.83 -0.12 4.07
CA MET A 28 0.54 -0.84 5.30
C MET A 28 -0.44 -2.00 5.12
N VAL A 29 -1.33 -1.91 4.12
CA VAL A 29 -2.43 -2.86 3.91
C VAL A 29 -2.12 -3.86 2.79
N VAL A 30 -1.39 -3.43 1.74
CA VAL A 30 -1.11 -4.28 0.57
C VAL A 30 -0.33 -5.55 0.97
N PRO A 31 -0.76 -6.76 0.53
CA PRO A 31 -0.19 -8.03 0.97
C PRO A 31 1.30 -8.21 0.64
N VAL A 32 1.80 -7.65 -0.47
CA VAL A 32 3.21 -7.82 -0.90
C VAL A 32 4.17 -6.94 -0.08
N PHE A 33 3.82 -5.67 0.14
CA PHE A 33 4.67 -4.70 0.84
C PHE A 33 4.37 -4.62 2.35
N GLY A 34 3.18 -5.04 2.76
CA GLY A 34 2.73 -5.12 4.14
C GLY A 34 2.99 -6.48 4.81
N ALA A 35 3.67 -7.40 4.12
CA ALA A 35 3.98 -8.71 4.65
C ALA A 35 4.84 -8.64 5.93
N GLN A 36 4.64 -9.59 6.83
CA GLN A 36 5.29 -9.61 8.16
C GLN A 36 6.82 -9.66 8.09
N PHE A 37 7.39 -10.18 7.01
CA PHE A 37 8.84 -10.24 6.81
C PHE A 37 9.47 -8.89 6.46
N VAL A 38 8.69 -7.87 6.08
CA VAL A 38 9.19 -6.50 5.83
C VAL A 38 9.07 -5.69 7.12
N PRO A 39 10.20 -5.28 7.75
CA PRO A 39 10.14 -4.47 8.95
C PRO A 39 9.39 -3.16 8.71
N ALA A 40 8.56 -2.74 9.67
CA ALA A 40 7.77 -1.51 9.55
C ALA A 40 8.62 -0.28 9.20
N ARG A 41 9.88 -0.23 9.67
CA ARG A 41 10.85 0.83 9.35
C ARG A 41 11.20 0.88 7.86
N VAL A 42 11.46 -0.27 7.25
CA VAL A 42 11.80 -0.37 5.81
C VAL A 42 10.59 0.06 4.97
N ARG A 43 9.40 -0.40 5.34
CA ARG A 43 8.15 0.00 4.68
C ARG A 43 7.91 1.51 4.73
N LEU A 44 8.16 2.13 5.89
CA LEU A 44 7.97 3.57 6.09
C LEU A 44 9.00 4.38 5.30
N LEU A 45 10.27 3.93 5.26
CA LEU A 45 11.31 4.52 4.42
C LEU A 45 10.98 4.39 2.92
N PHE A 46 10.46 3.24 2.49
CA PHE A 46 10.06 3.02 1.11
C PHE A 46 8.88 3.91 0.71
N ALA A 47 7.86 4.04 1.57
CA ALA A 47 6.76 4.98 1.35
C ALA A 47 7.28 6.43 1.22
N ALA A 48 8.18 6.85 2.11
CA ALA A 48 8.79 8.18 2.04
C ALA A 48 9.60 8.40 0.75
N ALA A 49 10.37 7.39 0.31
CA ALA A 49 11.11 7.46 -0.94
C ALA A 49 10.19 7.60 -2.16
N VAL A 50 9.09 6.84 -2.21
CA VAL A 50 8.09 6.96 -3.28
C VAL A 50 7.42 8.33 -3.23
N THR A 51 7.06 8.83 -2.05
CA THR A 51 6.50 10.18 -1.89
C THR A 51 7.44 11.26 -2.43
N LEU A 52 8.74 11.19 -2.14
CA LEU A 52 9.70 12.19 -2.64
C LEU A 52 9.75 12.25 -4.17
N ILE A 53 9.52 11.10 -4.83
CA ILE A 53 9.48 11.01 -6.29
C ILE A 53 8.14 11.53 -6.83
N VAL A 54 7.01 11.18 -6.20
CA VAL A 54 5.66 11.49 -6.70
C VAL A 54 5.21 12.92 -6.38
N ALA A 55 5.52 13.44 -5.19
CA ALA A 55 5.07 14.74 -4.71
C ALA A 55 5.38 15.94 -5.64
N PRO A 56 6.53 16.05 -6.33
CA PRO A 56 6.77 17.17 -7.25
C PRO A 56 5.94 17.10 -8.55
N LEU A 57 5.34 15.95 -8.88
CA LEU A 57 4.45 15.81 -10.04
C LEU A 57 3.00 16.18 -9.72
N LEU A 58 2.66 16.34 -8.44
CA LEU A 58 1.30 16.60 -7.99
C LEU A 58 0.98 18.11 -8.02
N PRO A 59 -0.30 18.47 -8.21
CA PRO A 59 -0.71 19.87 -8.14
C PRO A 59 -0.46 20.43 -6.73
N PRO A 60 -0.11 21.73 -6.63
CA PRO A 60 0.13 22.37 -5.35
C PRO A 60 -1.15 22.36 -4.49
N PRO A 61 -1.05 21.99 -3.20
CA PRO A 61 -2.20 21.99 -2.31
C PRO A 61 -2.58 23.41 -1.86
N ASP A 62 -3.86 23.74 -1.96
CA ASP A 62 -4.41 25.05 -1.56
C ASP A 62 -4.92 25.12 -0.11
N VAL A 63 -4.98 23.98 0.60
CA VAL A 63 -5.56 23.90 1.95
C VAL A 63 -4.46 24.00 3.01
N PRO A 64 -4.60 24.87 4.03
CA PRO A 64 -3.63 24.98 5.11
C PRO A 64 -3.58 23.70 5.96
N THR A 65 -2.37 23.20 6.24
CA THR A 65 -2.13 21.93 6.95
C THR A 65 -2.63 21.95 8.39
N PHE A 66 -2.32 23.02 9.13
CA PHE A 66 -2.69 23.18 10.55
C PHE A 66 -4.08 23.80 10.72
N SER A 67 -5.06 23.29 9.98
CA SER A 67 -6.45 23.72 10.05
C SER A 67 -7.39 22.52 10.23
N ALA A 68 -8.63 22.78 10.68
CA ALA A 68 -9.66 21.74 10.74
C ALA A 68 -9.89 21.09 9.36
N ALA A 69 -9.77 21.86 8.28
CA ALA A 69 -9.86 21.36 6.92
C ALA A 69 -8.68 20.41 6.59
N GLY A 70 -7.45 20.77 6.98
CA GLY A 70 -6.25 19.93 6.79
C GLY A 70 -6.35 18.58 7.52
N LEU A 71 -6.98 18.55 8.71
CA LEU A 71 -7.25 17.30 9.43
C LEU A 71 -8.25 16.41 8.68
N VAL A 72 -9.35 16.98 8.17
CA VAL A 72 -10.35 16.25 7.37
C VAL A 72 -9.71 15.68 6.10
N VAL A 73 -8.90 16.48 5.40
CA VAL A 73 -8.15 16.02 4.22
C VAL A 73 -7.25 14.85 4.59
N THR A 74 -6.49 14.95 5.68
CA THR A 74 -5.61 13.87 6.13
C THR A 74 -6.38 12.56 6.35
N PHE A 75 -7.53 12.63 7.03
CA PHE A 75 -8.38 11.46 7.26
C PHE A 75 -8.91 10.87 5.94
N HIS A 76 -9.31 11.72 5.00
CA HIS A 76 -9.72 11.31 3.66
C HIS A 76 -8.58 10.58 2.91
N GLN A 77 -7.35 11.08 3.00
CA GLN A 77 -6.19 10.43 2.39
C GLN A 77 -5.87 9.07 2.99
N VAL A 78 -6.03 8.91 4.31
CA VAL A 78 -5.91 7.60 4.98
C VAL A 78 -6.96 6.64 4.43
N ILE A 79 -8.23 7.05 4.36
CA ILE A 79 -9.32 6.20 3.86
C ILE A 79 -9.03 5.73 2.44
N ILE A 80 -8.62 6.64 1.54
CA ILE A 80 -8.30 6.28 0.15
C ILE A 80 -7.16 5.26 0.12
N GLY A 81 -6.05 5.54 0.82
CA GLY A 81 -4.90 4.65 0.85
C GLY A 81 -5.26 3.25 1.36
N VAL A 82 -5.99 3.18 2.47
CA VAL A 82 -6.48 1.92 3.05
C VAL A 82 -7.43 1.21 2.08
N ALA A 83 -8.38 1.92 1.48
CA ALA A 83 -9.36 1.33 0.56
C ALA A 83 -8.68 0.72 -0.68
N THR A 84 -7.72 1.42 -1.28
CA THR A 84 -6.96 0.90 -2.43
C THR A 84 -6.14 -0.33 -2.04
N GLY A 85 -5.46 -0.29 -0.89
CA GLY A 85 -4.70 -1.45 -0.39
C GLY A 85 -5.60 -2.65 -0.07
N PHE A 86 -6.76 -2.39 0.53
CA PHE A 86 -7.74 -3.40 0.91
C PHE A 86 -8.38 -4.06 -0.31
N ALA A 87 -8.68 -3.30 -1.36
CA ALA A 87 -9.18 -3.86 -2.63
C ALA A 87 -8.18 -4.88 -3.21
N LEU A 88 -6.88 -4.57 -3.19
CA LEU A 88 -5.86 -5.51 -3.64
C LEU A 88 -5.75 -6.72 -2.70
N GLN A 89 -5.90 -6.50 -1.39
CA GLN A 89 -5.89 -7.58 -0.40
C GLN A 89 -7.01 -8.61 -0.66
N ILE A 90 -8.23 -8.16 -0.98
CA ILE A 90 -9.34 -9.05 -1.34
C ILE A 90 -8.99 -9.94 -2.54
N ILE A 91 -8.33 -9.39 -3.57
CA ILE A 91 -7.95 -10.15 -4.77
C ILE A 91 -6.97 -11.27 -4.40
N PHE A 92 -5.96 -10.97 -3.60
CA PHE A 92 -4.97 -11.95 -3.15
C PHE A 92 -5.62 -13.00 -2.22
N ASP A 93 -6.49 -12.59 -1.30
CA ASP A 93 -7.20 -13.49 -0.40
C ASP A 93 -8.12 -14.45 -1.17
N ALA A 94 -8.84 -13.97 -2.18
CA ALA A 94 -9.71 -14.78 -3.02
C ALA A 94 -8.93 -15.87 -3.77
N LEU A 95 -7.77 -15.53 -4.34
CA LEU A 95 -6.89 -16.47 -5.02
C LEU A 95 -6.27 -17.48 -4.05
N ALA A 96 -5.85 -17.03 -2.86
CA ALA A 96 -5.34 -17.88 -1.78
C ALA A 96 -6.38 -18.94 -1.36
N MET A 97 -7.61 -18.46 -1.13
CA MET A 97 -8.73 -19.30 -0.71
C MET A 97 -9.08 -20.33 -1.79
N GLY A 98 -9.05 -19.94 -3.06
CA GLY A 98 -9.20 -20.87 -4.19
C GLY A 98 -8.17 -22.00 -4.17
N GLY A 99 -6.90 -21.67 -3.96
CA GLY A 99 -5.82 -22.67 -3.83
C GLY A 99 -6.00 -23.60 -2.63
N GLN A 100 -6.50 -23.06 -1.51
CA GLN A 100 -6.78 -23.84 -0.30
C GLN A 100 -7.97 -24.80 -0.49
N LEU A 101 -9.04 -24.36 -1.15
CA LEU A 101 -10.17 -25.20 -1.50
C LEU A 101 -9.75 -26.36 -2.42
N LEU A 102 -8.90 -26.09 -3.42
CA LEU A 102 -8.34 -27.13 -4.30
C LEU A 102 -7.47 -28.12 -3.52
N SER A 103 -6.64 -27.65 -2.60
CA SER A 103 -5.83 -28.52 -1.74
C SER A 103 -6.69 -29.45 -0.89
N ASN A 104 -7.83 -28.96 -0.41
CA ASN A 104 -8.75 -29.74 0.40
C ASN A 104 -9.46 -30.82 -0.42
N THR A 105 -9.88 -30.52 -1.65
CA THR A 105 -10.54 -31.53 -2.50
C THR A 105 -9.58 -32.62 -2.96
N MET A 106 -8.29 -32.33 -3.07
CA MET A 106 -7.26 -33.32 -3.38
C MET A 106 -6.87 -34.20 -2.16
N GLY A 107 -7.44 -33.96 -0.97
CA GLY A 107 -7.12 -34.71 0.25
C GLY A 107 -5.73 -34.41 0.83
N LEU A 108 -5.08 -33.33 0.36
CA LEU A 108 -3.75 -32.91 0.79
C LEU A 108 -3.76 -31.99 2.02
N SER A 109 -4.88 -31.93 2.74
CA SER A 109 -5.08 -31.04 3.90
C SER A 109 -4.15 -31.33 5.08
N PHE A 110 -3.43 -32.46 5.10
CA PHE A 110 -2.48 -32.79 6.16
C PHE A 110 -1.08 -32.17 5.97
N ALA A 111 -0.78 -31.66 4.77
CA ALA A 111 0.48 -31.02 4.47
C ALA A 111 0.36 -29.50 4.71
N PHE A 112 0.62 -29.05 5.95
CA PHE A 112 0.65 -27.63 6.30
C PHE A 112 2.06 -27.06 6.26
N ASN A 113 2.17 -25.81 5.79
CA ASN A 113 3.36 -24.97 5.88
C ASN A 113 2.97 -23.62 6.48
N VAL A 114 3.90 -22.95 7.15
CA VAL A 114 3.68 -21.58 7.66
C VAL A 114 3.74 -20.61 6.47
N ASP A 115 2.65 -19.87 6.23
CA ASP A 115 2.60 -18.78 5.25
C ASP A 115 3.49 -17.62 5.74
N PRO A 116 4.60 -17.28 5.07
CA PRO A 116 5.48 -16.19 5.47
C PRO A 116 4.84 -14.80 5.31
N MET A 117 3.75 -14.66 4.55
CA MET A 117 3.04 -13.38 4.40
C MET A 117 2.12 -13.11 5.60
N ARG A 118 1.42 -14.15 6.08
CA ARG A 118 0.39 -14.04 7.14
C ARG A 118 0.78 -14.63 8.50
N GLY A 119 1.84 -15.44 8.56
CA GLY A 119 2.27 -16.16 9.76
C GLY A 119 1.34 -17.32 10.16
N ALA A 120 0.34 -17.65 9.34
CA ALA A 120 -0.64 -18.71 9.60
C ALA A 120 -0.26 -20.01 8.88
N SER A 121 -0.62 -21.17 9.44
CA SER A 121 -0.40 -22.46 8.79
C SER A 121 -1.41 -22.68 7.65
N THR A 122 -0.93 -22.69 6.40
CA THR A 122 -1.72 -22.94 5.19
C THR A 122 -1.28 -24.23 4.50
N PRO A 123 -2.16 -24.95 3.79
CA PRO A 123 -1.76 -26.12 3.02
C PRO A 123 -0.68 -25.79 1.98
N VAL A 124 0.24 -26.74 1.69
CA VAL A 124 1.37 -26.53 0.75
C VAL A 124 0.92 -26.01 -0.60
N LEU A 125 -0.18 -26.54 -1.16
CA LEU A 125 -0.73 -26.05 -2.42
C LEU A 125 -1.27 -24.62 -2.30
N GLY A 126 -1.94 -24.25 -1.21
CA GLY A 126 -2.36 -22.88 -0.96
C GLY A 126 -1.19 -21.90 -0.97
N GLN A 127 -0.07 -22.30 -0.35
CA GLN A 127 1.17 -21.53 -0.37
C GLN A 127 1.79 -21.42 -1.77
N LEU A 128 1.74 -22.49 -2.57
CA LEU A 128 2.20 -22.48 -3.97
C LEU A 128 1.37 -21.48 -4.80
N TYR A 129 0.04 -21.49 -4.65
CA TYR A 129 -0.83 -20.53 -5.33
C TYR A 129 -0.54 -19.09 -4.91
N MET A 130 -0.32 -18.83 -3.62
CA MET A 130 0.09 -17.49 -3.15
C MET A 130 1.40 -17.01 -3.79
N LEU A 131 2.39 -17.90 -3.92
CA LEU A 131 3.64 -17.59 -4.62
C LEU A 131 3.39 -17.29 -6.10
N LEU A 132 2.62 -18.11 -6.81
CA LEU A 132 2.29 -17.90 -8.21
C LEU A 132 1.55 -16.57 -8.46
N VAL A 133 0.60 -16.23 -7.60
CA VAL A 133 -0.14 -14.96 -7.67
C VAL A 133 0.81 -13.79 -7.46
N THR A 134 1.69 -13.87 -6.46
CA THR A 134 2.68 -12.82 -6.18
C THR A 134 3.64 -12.63 -7.35
N LEU A 135 4.15 -13.72 -7.93
CA LEU A 135 5.03 -13.67 -9.11
C LEU A 135 4.30 -13.12 -10.33
N THR A 136 3.03 -13.50 -10.55
CA THR A 136 2.22 -12.98 -11.64
C THR A 136 1.97 -11.48 -11.48
N PHE A 137 1.66 -11.03 -10.27
CA PHE A 137 1.51 -9.61 -9.95
C PHE A 137 2.79 -8.82 -10.23
N LEU A 138 3.96 -9.36 -9.88
CA LEU A 138 5.25 -8.75 -10.17
C LEU A 138 5.57 -8.74 -11.68
N ALA A 139 5.32 -9.86 -12.38
CA ALA A 139 5.56 -10.00 -13.81
C ALA A 139 4.69 -9.04 -14.65
N LEU A 140 3.48 -8.76 -14.20
CA LEU A 140 2.58 -7.78 -14.82
C LEU A 140 2.85 -6.33 -14.38
N ASN A 141 3.92 -6.08 -13.62
CA ASN A 141 4.24 -4.78 -13.04
C ASN A 141 3.11 -4.19 -12.19
N GLY A 142 2.30 -5.02 -11.53
CA GLY A 142 1.16 -4.58 -10.73
C GLY A 142 1.54 -3.61 -9.60
N HIS A 143 2.78 -3.70 -9.10
CA HIS A 143 3.33 -2.76 -8.12
C HIS A 143 3.53 -1.35 -8.71
N LEU A 144 3.88 -1.22 -10.00
CA LEU A 144 3.98 0.07 -10.67
C LEU A 144 2.59 0.65 -10.95
N VAL A 145 1.66 -0.20 -11.43
CA VAL A 145 0.26 0.19 -11.66
C VAL A 145 -0.41 0.67 -10.38
N LEU A 146 -0.12 0.04 -9.23
CA LEU A 146 -0.59 0.50 -7.92
C LEU A 146 -0.10 1.92 -7.61
N ILE A 147 1.20 2.20 -7.78
CA ILE A 147 1.76 3.53 -7.52
C ILE A 147 1.17 4.56 -8.48
N GLU A 148 1.03 4.21 -9.76
CA GLU A 148 0.42 5.06 -10.78
C GLU A 148 -1.03 5.40 -10.43
N SER A 149 -1.85 4.41 -10.06
CA SER A 149 -3.25 4.65 -9.66
C SER A 149 -3.38 5.57 -8.45
N LEU A 150 -2.49 5.43 -7.45
CA LEU A 150 -2.45 6.31 -6.29
C LEU A 150 -2.11 7.76 -6.67
N ALA A 151 -1.18 7.94 -7.61
CA ALA A 151 -0.76 9.24 -8.13
C ALA A 151 -1.85 9.89 -8.99
N GLN A 152 -2.48 9.13 -9.90
CA GLN A 152 -3.58 9.59 -10.73
C GLN A 152 -4.78 10.05 -9.89
N GLY A 153 -5.07 9.37 -8.77
CA GLY A 153 -6.14 9.75 -7.86
C GLY A 153 -5.93 11.08 -7.11
N PHE A 154 -4.84 11.83 -7.36
CA PHE A 154 -4.70 13.21 -6.88
C PHE A 154 -5.20 14.24 -7.91
N PHE A 155 -5.40 13.85 -9.16
CA PHE A 155 -5.90 14.72 -10.23
C PHE A 155 -7.42 14.63 -10.42
N THR A 156 -8.04 13.55 -9.94
CA THR A 156 -9.50 13.30 -9.95
C THR A 156 -10.13 13.65 -8.63
#